data_AF-A0ABC8AQM7-F1
#
_entry.id   AF-A0ABC8AQM7-F1
#
_cell.length_a   1.000
_cell.length_b   1.000
_cell.length_c   1.000
_cell.angle_alpha   90.00
_cell.angle_beta   90.00
_cell.angle_gamma   90.00
#
_symmetry.space_group_name_H-M   'P 1'
#
loop_
_entity.id
_entity.type
_entity.pdbx_description
1 polymer ?
#
loop_
_entity_poly.entity_id
_entity_poly.type
_entity_poly.pdbx_seq_one_letter_code
_entity_poly.pdbx_strand_id
1 'polypeptide(L)' 'MGKGSSKGSVQHCDRLSNGGIGCYASGCTKPATRWIDMERWGIRRWLSTAYCDEHGDHELLDPFHPHRVRSIK' A
#
# COMPACT_ATOMS: atom_id res chain seq x y z
N MET A 1 1.06 11.45 10.77
CA MET A 1 0.48 10.26 10.11
C MET A 1 -1.00 10.52 9.85
N GLY A 2 -1.37 10.90 8.63
CA GLY A 2 -2.75 11.28 8.28
C GLY A 2 -3.61 10.05 8.02
N LYS A 3 -4.53 9.73 8.94
CA LYS A 3 -5.56 8.68 8.78
C LYS A 3 -6.68 9.21 7.88
N GLY A 4 -6.54 9.05 6.57
CA GLY A 4 -7.63 9.24 5.62
C GLY A 4 -8.62 8.09 5.71
N SER A 5 -9.62 8.20 6.59
CA SER A 5 -10.67 7.20 6.78
C SER A 5 -11.85 7.52 5.86
N SER A 6 -11.86 6.94 4.66
CA SER A 6 -13.07 6.81 3.84
C SER A 6 -13.68 5.44 4.16
N LYS A 7 -15.00 5.34 4.27
CA LYS A 7 -15.78 4.14 4.71
C LYS A 7 -15.64 2.87 3.82
N GLY A 8 -14.55 2.71 3.08
CA GLY A 8 -14.15 1.49 2.39
C GLY A 8 -12.65 1.51 2.18
N SER A 9 -11.95 0.47 2.64
CA SER A 9 -10.49 0.25 2.61
C SER A 9 -9.62 1.26 3.37
N VAL A 10 -8.82 0.77 4.32
CA VAL A 10 -7.73 1.54 4.94
C VAL A 10 -6.64 1.73 3.89
N GLN A 11 -6.06 2.92 3.76
CA GLN A 11 -4.97 3.18 2.83
C GLN A 11 -3.69 3.61 3.57
N HIS A 12 -2.59 2.91 3.33
CA HIS A 12 -1.27 3.21 3.86
C HIS A 12 -0.38 3.71 2.73
N CYS A 13 0.00 4.98 2.80
CA CYS A 13 0.99 5.56 1.90
C CYS A 13 1.67 6.73 2.59
N ASP A 14 2.91 7.00 2.19
CA ASP A 14 3.54 8.28 2.49
C ASP A 14 3.19 9.31 1.42
N ARG A 15 3.26 10.58 1.80
CA ARG A 15 3.07 11.70 0.88
C ARG A 15 4.42 12.30 0.56
N LEU A 16 4.78 12.27 -0.71
CA LEU A 16 5.98 12.93 -1.20
C LEU A 16 5.79 14.44 -1.20
N SER A 17 6.89 15.19 -1.20
CA SER A 17 6.89 16.66 -1.24
C SER A 17 6.21 17.24 -2.48
N ASN A 18 6.17 16.48 -3.58
CA ASN A 18 5.46 16.84 -4.82
C ASN A 18 3.97 16.47 -4.80
N GLY A 19 3.42 16.02 -3.66
CA GLY A 19 2.03 15.56 -3.54
C GLY A 19 1.77 14.13 -4.05
N GLY A 20 2.77 13.49 -4.63
CA GLY A 20 2.71 12.11 -5.11
C GLY A 20 2.57 11.08 -4.00
N ILE A 21 2.22 9.85 -4.40
CA ILE A 21 2.10 8.71 -3.48
C ILE A 21 3.49 8.09 -3.31
N GLY A 22 3.99 8.11 -2.08
CA GLY A 22 5.26 7.52 -1.67
C GLY A 22 5.08 6.10 -1.16
N CYS A 23 6.19 5.35 -1.18
CA CYS A 23 6.26 4.04 -0.54
C CYS A 23 6.01 4.18 0.96
N TYR A 24 5.17 3.32 1.53
CA TYR A 24 4.84 3.30 2.96
C TYR A 24 5.94 2.68 3.85
N ALA A 25 6.95 2.04 3.25
CA ALA A 25 8.05 1.46 4.01
C ALA A 25 8.77 2.55 4.81
N SER A 26 8.95 2.32 6.11
CA SER A 26 9.50 3.33 7.01
C SER A 26 10.85 3.84 6.53
N GLY A 27 10.97 5.15 6.32
CA GLY A 27 12.19 5.78 5.82
C GLY A 27 12.40 5.70 4.31
N CYS A 28 11.47 5.11 3.56
CA CYS A 28 11.52 5.11 2.10
C CYS A 28 10.93 6.40 1.53
N THR A 29 11.72 7.15 0.78
CA THR A 29 11.28 8.37 0.08
C THR A 29 11.03 8.15 -1.41
N LYS A 30 11.10 6.90 -1.87
CA LYS A 30 10.87 6.53 -3.28
C LYS A 30 9.37 6.66 -3.62
N PRO A 31 9.04 7.07 -4.86
CA PRO A 31 7.66 7.01 -5.31
C PRO A 31 7.15 5.57 -5.30
N ALA A 32 5.91 5.39 -4.88
CA ALA A 32 5.25 4.11 -4.97
C ALA A 32 4.84 3.84 -6.43
N THR A 33 5.04 2.61 -6.87
CA THR A 33 4.69 2.15 -8.22
C THR A 33 3.41 1.30 -8.20
N ARG A 34 3.08 0.75 -7.04
CA ARG A 34 1.96 -0.19 -6.85
C ARG A 34 1.27 -0.03 -5.49
N TRP A 35 -0.02 -0.31 -5.49
CA TRP A 35 -0.80 -0.67 -4.32
C TRP A 35 -0.79 -2.19 -4.15
N ILE A 36 -0.59 -2.63 -2.91
CA ILE A 36 -0.81 -4.02 -2.48
C ILE A 36 -2.07 -4.00 -1.63
N ASP A 37 -3.14 -4.59 -2.17
CA ASP A 37 -4.42 -4.76 -1.50
C ASP A 37 -4.38 -6.08 -0.72
N MET A 38 -4.54 -6.02 0.59
CA MET A 38 -4.66 -7.18 1.48
C MET A 38 -6.14 -7.53 1.69
N GLU A 39 -6.47 -8.82 1.55
CA GLU A 39 -7.80 -9.32 1.90
C GLU A 39 -7.84 -9.89 3.32
N ARG A 40 -8.89 -9.55 4.07
CA ARG A 40 -9.11 -10.04 5.44
C ARG A 40 -10.60 -10.23 5.72
N TRP A 41 -10.97 -11.35 6.34
CA TRP A 41 -12.35 -11.67 6.72
C TRP A 41 -13.38 -11.53 5.58
N GLY A 42 -13.01 -11.90 4.35
CA GLY A 42 -13.87 -11.78 3.17
C GLY A 42 -13.94 -10.38 2.53
N ILE A 43 -13.22 -9.39 3.07
CA ILE A 43 -13.10 -8.05 2.51
C ILE A 43 -11.90 -8.01 1.56
N ARG A 44 -12.15 -7.93 0.25
CA ARG A 44 -11.11 -7.95 -0.82
C ARG A 44 -10.13 -6.76 -0.82
N ARG A 45 -10.50 -5.65 -0.19
CA ARG A 45 -9.65 -4.47 -0.01
C ARG A 45 -9.79 -4.00 1.42
N TRP A 46 -9.34 -4.83 2.36
CA TRP A 46 -9.37 -4.45 3.76
C TRP A 46 -8.34 -3.35 4.03
N LEU A 47 -7.14 -3.52 3.49
CA LEU A 47 -6.02 -2.59 3.57
C LEU A 47 -5.35 -2.48 2.19
N SER A 48 -5.09 -1.27 1.73
CA SER A 48 -4.32 -0.98 0.52
C SER A 48 -3.05 -0.23 0.92
N THR A 49 -1.87 -0.83 0.69
CA THR A 49 -0.59 -0.21 1.04
C THR A 49 0.22 0.12 -0.21
N ALA A 50 0.72 1.34 -0.32
CA ALA A 50 1.52 1.80 -1.45
C ALA A 50 2.99 1.43 -1.24
N TYR A 51 3.60 0.77 -2.22
CA TYR A 51 5.01 0.39 -2.20
C TYR A 51 5.72 0.77 -3.49
N CYS A 52 7.03 1.03 -3.37
CA CYS A 52 7.95 0.96 -4.51
C CYS A 52 8.24 -0.51 -4.85
N ASP A 53 8.96 -0.77 -5.94
CA ASP A 53 9.14 -2.15 -6.40
C ASP A 53 9.89 -3.03 -5.40
N GLU A 54 10.98 -2.52 -4.85
CA GLU A 54 11.84 -3.21 -3.88
C GLU A 54 11.10 -3.64 -2.62
N HIS A 55 10.33 -2.75 -1.99
CA HIS A 55 9.59 -3.07 -0.78
C HIS A 55 8.29 -3.84 -1.07
N GLY A 56 7.68 -3.60 -2.23
CA GLY A 56 6.46 -4.29 -2.63
C GLY A 56 6.67 -5.79 -2.81
N ASP A 57 7.83 -6.20 -3.33
CA ASP A 57 8.16 -7.62 -3.49
C ASP A 57 8.27 -8.35 -2.13
N HIS A 58 8.72 -7.66 -1.07
CA HIS A 58 8.81 -8.25 0.27
C HIS A 58 7.42 -8.58 0.83
N GLU A 59 6.45 -7.67 0.70
CA GLU A 59 5.09 -7.95 1.21
C GLU A 59 4.39 -9.07 0.48
N LEU A 60 4.71 -9.28 -0.80
CA LEU A 60 4.15 -10.39 -1.56
C LEU A 60 4.65 -11.76 -1.09
N LEU A 61 5.65 -11.80 -0.21
CA LEU A 61 6.15 -13.03 0.41
C LEU A 61 5.34 -13.46 1.64
N ASP A 62 4.44 -12.61 2.18
CA ASP A 62 3.60 -12.99 3.33
C ASP A 62 2.61 -14.11 2.94
N PRO A 63 2.73 -15.32 3.54
CA PRO A 63 1.88 -16.45 3.17
C PRO A 63 0.53 -16.46 3.89
N PHE A 64 0.33 -15.55 4.86
CA PHE A 64 -0.83 -15.58 5.76
C PHE A 64 -2.03 -14.83 5.19
N HIS A 65 -1.79 -13.84 4.34
CA HIS A 65 -2.85 -13.04 3.73
C HIS A 65 -2.78 -13.12 2.20
N PRO A 66 -3.92 -13.28 1.53
CA PRO A 66 -3.97 -13.08 0.08
C PRO A 66 -3.73 -11.60 -0.24
N HIS A 67 -2.83 -11.39 -1.20
CA HIS A 67 -2.44 -10.07 -1.68
C HIS A 67 -2.84 -9.88 -3.14
N ARG A 68 -3.26 -8.68 -3.51
CA ARG A 68 -3.53 -8.28 -4.90
C ARG A 68 -2.81 -7.00 -5.25
N VAL A 69 -2.02 -7.06 -6.32
CA VAL A 69 -1.24 -5.92 -6.82
C VAL A 69 -2.08 -5.08 -7.78
N ARG A 70 -1.97 -3.75 -7.66
CA ARG A 70 -2.59 -2.76 -8.55
C ARG A 70 -1.63 -1.61 -8.81
N SER A 71 -1.33 -1.29 -10.05
CA SER A 71 -0.45 -0.15 -10.39
C SER A 71 -1.01 1.19 -9.92
N ILE A 72 -0.13 2.09 -9.49
CA ILE A 72 -0.44 3.50 -9.23
C ILE A 72 -0.36 4.22 -10.58
N LYS A 73 -1.48 4.78 -11.04
CA LYS A 73 -1.53 5.63 -12.23
C LYS A 73 -1.14 7.06 -11.88
#